data_AF-A0A955C0T0-F1
#
_entry.id   AF-A0A955C0T0-F1
#
_cell.length_a   1.000
_cell.length_b   1.000
_cell.length_c   1.000
_cell.angle_alpha   90.00
_cell.angle_beta   90.00
_cell.angle_gamma   90.00
#
_symmetry.space_group_name_H-M   'P 1'
#
loop_
_entity.id
_entity.type
_entity.pdbx_description
1 polymer ?
#
loop_
_entity_poly.entity_id
_entity_poly.type
_entity_poly.pdbx_seq_one_letter_code
_entity_poly.pdbx_strand_id
1 'polypeptide(L)'
;IDAFLTRLYRTTDLRVETLTYLRGRSDWDFAMVVFNGTDTISHAMWKFMDSSHPLHDPAKAKKYGNAIRDYYSYVDAKLAAIVDELDDDTTLIIMSDHGFGPFHKFIHVNNWLMDQDFMAVKPGALAALKHRMFRLGFSPMNVYNTLMALGLGSLKREVVRGQGQGLMKTLFLSFDDVDWSRTKAYSLGNVGQIRINVAGREPFGCVARGEEYE
;
A
#
# COMPACT_ATOMS: atom_id res chain seq x y z
N ILE A 1 9.28 -10.69 -10.70
CA ILE A 1 10.02 -9.41 -10.65
C ILE A 1 10.24 -8.91 -12.07
N ASP A 2 10.82 -9.71 -12.97
CA ASP A 2 11.01 -9.32 -14.37
C ASP A 2 9.73 -8.81 -15.05
N ALA A 3 8.63 -9.57 -15.01
CA ALA A 3 7.36 -9.12 -15.59
C ALA A 3 6.82 -7.80 -14.99
N PHE A 4 7.11 -7.52 -13.72
CA PHE A 4 6.78 -6.25 -13.08
C PHE A 4 7.63 -5.11 -13.65
N LEU A 5 8.95 -5.31 -13.75
CA LEU A 5 9.87 -4.33 -14.35
C LEU A 5 9.50 -4.07 -15.81
N THR A 6 9.30 -5.10 -16.64
CA THR A 6 8.88 -4.95 -18.04
C THR A 6 7.62 -4.09 -18.15
N ARG A 7 6.61 -4.32 -17.29
CA ARG A 7 5.38 -3.54 -17.29
C ARG A 7 5.62 -2.10 -16.83
N LEU A 8 6.45 -1.90 -15.81
CA LEU A 8 6.78 -0.57 -15.28
C LEU A 8 7.45 0.29 -16.35
N TYR A 9 8.50 -0.21 -17.02
CA TYR A 9 9.20 0.49 -18.09
C TYR A 9 8.26 0.80 -19.25
N ARG A 10 7.47 -0.19 -19.70
CA ARG A 10 6.43 0.02 -20.74
C ARG A 10 5.44 1.11 -20.35
N THR A 11 5.06 1.21 -19.08
CA THR A 11 4.11 2.23 -18.62
C THR A 11 4.75 3.62 -18.68
N THR A 12 6.06 3.75 -18.46
CA THR A 12 6.80 5.00 -18.69
C THR A 12 6.84 5.35 -20.18
N ASP A 13 7.20 4.41 -21.05
CA ASP A 13 7.20 4.63 -22.51
C ASP A 13 5.85 5.15 -22.99
N LEU A 14 4.76 4.46 -22.62
CA LEU A 14 3.40 4.86 -22.99
C LEU A 14 3.03 6.26 -22.50
N ARG A 15 3.55 6.70 -21.34
CA ARG A 15 3.31 8.06 -20.84
C ARG A 15 4.01 9.11 -21.69
N VAL A 16 5.27 8.86 -22.04
CA VAL A 16 6.02 9.76 -22.93
C VAL A 16 5.34 9.82 -24.30
N GLU A 17 5.01 8.66 -24.88
CA GLU A 17 4.28 8.59 -26.16
C GLU A 17 2.95 9.35 -26.10
N THR A 18 2.21 9.23 -25.00
CA THR A 18 0.94 9.96 -24.81
C THR A 18 1.18 11.46 -24.72
N LEU A 19 2.20 11.91 -23.98
CA LEU A 19 2.55 13.32 -23.88
C LEU A 19 2.92 13.90 -25.26
N THR A 20 3.83 13.24 -25.99
CA THR A 20 4.25 13.66 -27.33
C THR A 20 3.06 13.73 -28.29
N TYR A 21 2.20 12.70 -28.27
CA TYR A 21 1.00 12.67 -29.10
C TYR A 21 0.00 13.79 -28.80
N LEU A 22 -0.20 14.13 -27.52
CA LEU A 22 -1.10 15.23 -27.13
C LEU A 22 -0.49 16.59 -27.48
N ARG A 23 0.82 16.79 -27.26
CA ARG A 23 1.52 18.03 -27.64
C ARG A 23 1.47 18.27 -29.15
N GLY A 24 1.59 17.24 -29.98
CA GLY A 24 1.56 17.38 -31.43
C GLY A 24 0.20 17.71 -32.05
N ARG A 25 -0.87 17.89 -31.26
CA ARG A 25 -2.24 18.07 -31.76
C ARG A 25 -2.85 19.46 -31.57
N SER A 26 -2.28 20.23 -30.68
CA SER A 26 -2.75 21.57 -30.34
C SER A 26 -1.62 22.32 -29.66
N ASP A 27 -1.63 23.63 -29.79
CA ASP A 27 -0.73 24.48 -29.03
C ASP A 27 -1.24 24.55 -27.58
N TRP A 28 -0.43 24.09 -26.63
CA TRP A 28 -0.79 24.05 -25.21
C TRP A 28 -0.05 25.17 -24.46
N ASP A 29 -0.80 26.01 -23.74
CA ASP A 29 -0.20 27.00 -22.82
C ASP A 29 0.29 26.36 -21.51
N PHE A 30 -0.15 25.13 -21.21
CA PHE A 30 0.20 24.40 -20.00
C PHE A 30 0.13 22.89 -20.23
N ALA A 31 1.19 22.18 -19.80
CA ALA A 31 1.25 20.72 -19.80
C ALA A 31 1.81 20.20 -18.47
N MET A 32 1.27 19.09 -17.99
CA MET A 32 1.76 18.38 -16.81
C MET A 32 1.79 16.88 -17.10
N VAL A 33 2.92 16.25 -16.77
CA VAL A 33 3.10 14.80 -16.83
C VAL A 33 3.58 14.30 -15.48
N VAL A 34 3.01 13.20 -15.00
CA VAL A 34 3.38 12.58 -13.72
C VAL A 34 3.96 11.20 -13.96
N PHE A 35 5.22 11.01 -13.57
CA PHE A 35 5.93 9.73 -13.65
C PHE A 35 5.83 8.97 -12.32
N ASN A 36 4.71 8.27 -12.10
CA ASN A 36 4.47 7.52 -10.85
C ASN A 36 5.37 6.29 -10.63
N GLY A 37 6.20 5.94 -11.61
CA GLY A 37 6.93 4.68 -11.55
C GLY A 37 8.14 4.73 -10.62
N THR A 38 8.66 5.93 -10.33
CA THR A 38 9.75 6.14 -9.36
C THR A 38 9.29 5.78 -7.95
N ASP A 39 8.05 6.13 -7.60
CA ASP A 39 7.36 5.68 -6.39
C ASP A 39 7.12 4.15 -6.42
N THR A 40 6.50 3.66 -7.50
CA THR A 40 6.11 2.25 -7.62
C THR A 40 7.30 1.30 -7.51
N ILE A 41 8.42 1.61 -8.16
CA ILE A 41 9.62 0.79 -8.10
C ILE A 41 10.25 0.83 -6.72
N SER A 42 10.25 1.99 -6.07
CA SER A 42 10.83 2.17 -4.74
C SER A 42 10.07 1.33 -3.72
N HIS A 43 8.73 1.34 -3.73
CA HIS A 43 7.91 0.44 -2.90
C HIS A 43 8.26 -1.05 -3.12
N ALA A 44 8.42 -1.46 -4.38
CA ALA A 44 8.58 -2.87 -4.71
C ALA A 44 10.00 -3.41 -4.48
N MET A 45 11.01 -2.58 -4.73
CA MET A 45 12.39 -3.03 -4.96
C MET A 45 13.39 -2.60 -3.88
N TRP A 46 13.02 -1.70 -2.95
CA TRP A 46 13.96 -1.17 -1.94
C TRP A 46 14.68 -2.26 -1.14
N LYS A 47 13.94 -3.33 -0.79
CA LYS A 47 14.48 -4.50 -0.08
C LYS A 47 15.65 -5.20 -0.77
N PHE A 48 15.83 -5.01 -2.08
CA PHE A 48 16.96 -5.59 -2.82
C PHE A 48 18.17 -4.64 -2.88
N MET A 49 17.94 -3.33 -2.73
CA MET A 49 18.97 -2.30 -2.74
C MET A 49 19.62 -2.13 -1.35
N ASP A 50 18.79 -2.15 -0.30
CA ASP A 50 19.24 -1.95 1.08
C ASP A 50 19.54 -3.30 1.75
N SER A 51 20.81 -3.51 2.12
CA SER A 51 21.28 -4.72 2.80
C SER A 51 20.84 -4.82 4.26
N SER A 52 20.44 -3.71 4.88
CA SER A 52 19.91 -3.66 6.24
C SER A 52 18.41 -3.97 6.33
N HIS A 53 17.74 -4.04 5.18
CA HIS A 53 16.30 -4.26 5.12
C HIS A 53 15.91 -5.65 5.66
N PRO A 54 14.88 -5.79 6.53
CA PRO A 54 14.51 -7.08 7.14
C PRO A 54 14.17 -8.20 6.15
N LEU A 55 13.67 -7.82 4.97
CA LEU A 55 13.34 -8.74 3.86
C LEU A 55 14.44 -8.81 2.79
N HIS A 56 15.68 -8.40 3.10
CA HIS A 56 16.78 -8.46 2.15
C HIS A 56 17.11 -9.91 1.76
N ASP A 57 17.26 -10.13 0.45
CA ASP A 57 17.64 -11.42 -0.12
C ASP A 57 18.90 -11.21 -0.97
N PRO A 58 20.10 -11.59 -0.47
CA PRO A 58 21.36 -11.37 -1.17
C PRO A 58 21.43 -12.02 -2.55
N ALA A 59 20.76 -13.17 -2.75
CA ALA A 59 20.77 -13.87 -4.03
C ALA A 59 19.96 -13.09 -5.07
N LYS A 60 18.79 -12.56 -4.67
CA LYS A 60 17.99 -11.68 -5.54
C LYS A 60 18.63 -10.30 -5.72
N ALA A 61 19.29 -9.77 -4.70
CA ALA A 61 19.98 -8.48 -4.75
C ALA A 61 21.07 -8.44 -5.82
N LYS A 62 21.78 -9.55 -6.08
CA LYS A 62 22.75 -9.63 -7.19
C LYS A 62 22.15 -9.26 -8.54
N LYS A 63 20.88 -9.61 -8.79
CA LYS A 63 20.18 -9.30 -10.05
C LYS A 63 19.40 -7.98 -9.98
N TYR A 64 18.78 -7.67 -8.85
CA TYR A 64 17.78 -6.60 -8.75
C TYR A 64 18.17 -5.42 -7.86
N GLY A 65 19.34 -5.46 -7.21
CA GLY A 65 19.76 -4.43 -6.25
C GLY A 65 19.90 -3.03 -6.87
N ASN A 66 20.18 -2.97 -8.16
CA ASN A 66 20.28 -1.72 -8.91
C ASN A 66 18.96 -1.28 -9.57
N ALA A 67 17.88 -2.05 -9.45
CA ALA A 67 16.66 -1.82 -10.22
C ALA A 67 16.08 -0.40 -10.03
N ILE A 68 16.14 0.14 -8.80
CA ILE A 68 15.69 1.51 -8.51
C ILE A 68 16.56 2.51 -9.28
N ARG A 69 17.88 2.46 -9.08
CA ARG A 69 18.83 3.36 -9.77
C ARG A 69 18.66 3.29 -11.28
N ASP A 70 18.65 2.08 -11.84
CA ASP A 70 18.57 1.88 -13.29
C ASP A 70 17.25 2.41 -13.87
N TYR A 71 16.16 2.38 -13.08
CA TYR A 71 14.89 2.97 -13.49
C TYR A 71 14.90 4.50 -13.39
N TYR A 72 15.52 5.09 -12.35
CA TYR A 72 15.70 6.53 -12.28
C TYR A 72 16.53 7.05 -13.46
N SER A 73 17.65 6.39 -13.79
CA SER A 73 18.46 6.74 -14.97
C SER A 73 17.67 6.61 -16.27
N TYR A 74 16.77 5.64 -16.36
CA TYR A 74 15.90 5.49 -17.53
C TYR A 74 14.84 6.61 -17.62
N VAL A 75 14.23 7.01 -16.51
CA VAL A 75 13.31 8.16 -16.49
C VAL A 75 14.04 9.46 -16.82
N ASP A 76 15.24 9.66 -16.28
CA ASP A 76 16.11 10.81 -16.56
C ASP A 76 16.38 10.97 -18.07
N ALA A 77 16.74 9.88 -18.75
CA ALA A 77 16.92 9.89 -20.21
C ALA A 77 15.65 10.24 -20.99
N LYS A 78 14.46 9.85 -20.49
CA LYS A 78 13.18 10.22 -21.09
C LYS A 78 12.83 11.68 -20.84
N LEU A 79 13.15 12.20 -19.66
CA LEU A 79 12.99 13.62 -19.33
C LEU A 79 13.89 14.47 -20.21
N ALA A 80 15.16 14.10 -20.40
CA ALA A 80 16.06 14.79 -21.31
C ALA A 80 15.45 14.95 -22.71
N ALA A 81 14.90 13.86 -23.29
CA ALA A 81 14.24 13.92 -24.59
C ALA A 81 13.03 14.87 -24.64
N ILE A 82 12.26 14.99 -23.54
CA ILE A 82 11.14 15.95 -23.46
C ILE A 82 11.67 17.39 -23.37
N VAL A 83 12.73 17.60 -22.58
CA VAL A 83 13.37 18.90 -22.37
C VAL A 83 14.01 19.42 -23.65
N ASP A 84 14.66 18.55 -24.43
CA ASP A 84 15.27 18.89 -25.72
C ASP A 84 14.23 19.35 -26.78
N GLU A 85 12.94 19.06 -26.57
CA GLU A 85 11.82 19.51 -27.42
C GLU A 85 11.13 20.79 -26.91
N LEU A 86 11.62 21.40 -25.82
CA LEU A 86 11.08 22.68 -25.33
C LEU A 86 11.80 23.85 -26.00
N ASP A 87 11.05 24.91 -26.28
CA ASP A 87 11.64 26.18 -26.75
C ASP A 87 12.18 27.02 -25.58
N ASP A 88 12.93 28.06 -25.90
CA ASP A 88 13.55 28.96 -24.93
C ASP A 88 12.53 29.82 -24.15
N ASP A 89 11.27 29.89 -24.59
CA ASP A 89 10.18 30.65 -23.92
C ASP A 89 9.36 29.77 -22.96
N THR A 90 9.65 28.47 -22.89
CA THR A 90 8.95 27.53 -22.03
C THR A 90 9.54 27.50 -20.61
N THR A 91 8.71 27.78 -19.60
CA THR A 91 9.10 27.55 -18.19
C THR A 91 8.94 26.08 -17.81
N LEU A 92 10.04 25.40 -17.51
CA LEU A 92 10.05 24.03 -16.99
C LEU A 92 10.11 23.98 -15.46
N ILE A 93 9.21 23.20 -14.85
CA ILE A 93 9.25 22.87 -13.43
C ILE A 93 9.36 21.35 -13.27
N ILE A 94 10.47 20.89 -12.69
CA ILE A 94 10.64 19.49 -12.26
C ILE A 94 10.48 19.45 -10.74
N MET A 95 9.52 18.65 -10.28
CA MET A 95 9.25 18.51 -8.85
C MET A 95 8.81 17.10 -8.49
N SER A 96 8.86 16.81 -7.20
CA SER A 96 8.37 15.58 -6.60
C SER A 96 7.56 15.95 -5.36
N ASP A 97 6.48 15.23 -5.13
CA ASP A 97 5.59 15.37 -3.98
C ASP A 97 6.21 14.82 -2.69
N HIS A 98 7.07 13.81 -2.77
CA HIS A 98 7.79 13.27 -1.63
C HIS A 98 9.06 12.47 -2.01
N GLY A 99 9.93 12.25 -1.02
CA GLY A 99 11.08 11.35 -1.15
C GLY A 99 10.73 9.87 -0.93
N PHE A 100 11.75 9.04 -0.73
CA PHE A 100 11.58 7.62 -0.44
C PHE A 100 12.66 7.09 0.50
N GLY A 101 12.33 6.05 1.29
CA GLY A 101 13.23 5.42 2.24
C GLY A 101 12.82 3.99 2.59
N PRO A 102 13.66 3.24 3.32
CA PRO A 102 13.33 1.88 3.71
C PRO A 102 12.20 1.85 4.74
N PHE A 103 11.36 0.82 4.66
CA PHE A 103 10.29 0.58 5.62
C PHE A 103 10.58 -0.70 6.42
N HIS A 104 11.06 -0.54 7.66
CA HIS A 104 11.53 -1.66 8.47
C HIS A 104 10.46 -2.28 9.36
N LYS A 105 9.44 -1.51 9.76
CA LYS A 105 8.46 -1.93 10.76
C LYS A 105 7.09 -1.38 10.40
N PHE A 106 6.06 -2.20 10.60
CA PHE A 106 4.66 -1.77 10.60
C PHE A 106 4.06 -2.05 11.98
N ILE A 107 3.11 -1.22 12.39
CA ILE A 107 2.24 -1.48 13.53
C ILE A 107 0.83 -1.79 13.02
N HIS A 108 0.21 -2.83 13.56
CA HIS A 108 -1.20 -3.07 13.34
C HIS A 108 -2.01 -2.29 14.39
N VAL A 109 -2.37 -1.05 14.07
CA VAL A 109 -3.00 -0.12 15.01
C VAL A 109 -4.25 -0.71 15.66
N ASN A 110 -5.11 -1.39 14.91
CA ASN A 110 -6.31 -2.02 15.49
C ASN A 110 -5.98 -3.15 16.48
N ASN A 111 -4.89 -3.90 16.28
CA ASN A 111 -4.46 -4.90 17.26
C ASN A 111 -4.03 -4.22 18.55
N TRP A 112 -3.24 -3.14 18.44
CA TRP A 112 -2.85 -2.34 19.59
C TRP A 112 -4.06 -1.73 20.31
N LEU A 113 -5.04 -1.18 19.58
CA LEU A 113 -6.28 -0.64 20.16
C LEU A 113 -7.10 -1.72 20.88
N MET A 114 -7.16 -2.95 20.37
CA MET A 114 -7.78 -4.08 21.07
C MET A 114 -7.01 -4.44 22.34
N ASP A 115 -5.68 -4.47 22.31
CA ASP A 115 -4.83 -4.74 23.47
C ASP A 115 -4.89 -3.64 24.54
N GLN A 116 -5.35 -2.44 24.18
CA GLN A 116 -5.54 -1.30 25.10
C GLN A 116 -7.02 -1.07 25.47
N ASP A 117 -7.90 -2.04 25.17
CA ASP A 117 -9.35 -1.96 25.45
C ASP A 117 -10.08 -0.78 24.78
N PHE A 118 -9.48 -0.15 23.76
CA PHE A 118 -10.12 0.88 22.95
C PHE A 118 -10.99 0.32 21.83
N MET A 119 -10.72 -0.91 21.37
CA MET A 119 -11.51 -1.62 20.37
C MET A 119 -12.02 -2.95 20.93
N ALA A 120 -13.34 -3.16 20.84
CA ALA A 120 -14.00 -4.33 21.41
C ALA A 120 -14.41 -5.33 20.33
N VAL A 121 -14.37 -6.62 20.66
CA VAL A 121 -14.90 -7.71 19.83
C VAL A 121 -16.28 -8.10 20.35
N LYS A 122 -17.21 -8.42 19.44
CA LYS A 122 -18.59 -8.81 19.78
C LYS A 122 -18.64 -9.95 20.79
N PRO A 123 -19.59 -9.92 21.75
CA PRO A 123 -19.85 -11.06 22.60
C PRO A 123 -20.44 -12.20 21.74
N GLY A 124 -19.79 -13.36 21.75
CA GLY A 124 -20.27 -14.54 21.02
C GLY A 124 -19.20 -15.62 20.87
N ALA A 125 -19.61 -16.89 20.91
CA ALA A 125 -18.69 -18.02 20.84
C ALA A 125 -17.84 -18.03 19.57
N LEU A 126 -18.44 -17.67 18.42
CA LEU A 126 -17.74 -17.61 17.14
C LEU A 126 -16.71 -16.47 17.09
N ALA A 127 -17.09 -15.26 17.50
CA ALA A 127 -16.18 -14.11 17.52
C ALA A 127 -15.03 -14.31 18.52
N ALA A 128 -15.31 -14.89 19.70
CA ALA A 128 -14.30 -15.25 20.69
C ALA A 128 -13.34 -16.33 20.15
N LEU A 129 -13.85 -17.34 19.44
CA LEU A 129 -13.02 -18.37 18.80
C LEU A 129 -12.11 -17.76 17.73
N LYS A 130 -12.66 -16.95 16.81
CA LYS A 130 -11.88 -16.23 15.79
C LYS A 130 -10.79 -15.36 16.42
N HIS A 131 -11.14 -14.59 17.45
CA HIS A 131 -10.19 -13.73 18.15
C HIS A 131 -9.07 -14.53 18.82
N ARG A 132 -9.39 -15.64 19.50
CA ARG A 132 -8.38 -16.53 20.11
C ARG A 132 -7.47 -17.16 19.05
N MET A 133 -8.04 -17.65 17.96
CA MET A 133 -7.27 -18.20 16.82
C MET A 133 -6.34 -17.14 16.23
N PHE A 134 -6.84 -15.91 16.04
CA PHE A 134 -6.04 -14.79 15.58
C PHE A 134 -4.87 -14.47 16.52
N ARG A 135 -5.09 -14.43 17.85
CA ARG A 135 -4.03 -14.23 18.85
C ARG A 135 -2.98 -15.36 18.85
N LEU A 136 -3.36 -16.56 18.44
CA LEU A 136 -2.45 -17.69 18.24
C LEU A 136 -1.72 -17.65 16.88
N GLY A 137 -1.92 -16.59 16.08
CA GLY A 137 -1.27 -16.42 14.80
C GLY A 137 -2.05 -16.96 13.60
N PHE A 138 -3.31 -17.37 13.78
CA PHE A 138 -4.18 -17.73 12.65
C PHE A 138 -4.68 -16.47 11.94
N SER A 139 -3.88 -15.97 11.01
CA SER A 139 -4.17 -14.80 10.19
C SER A 139 -4.09 -15.14 8.69
N PRO A 140 -4.76 -14.37 7.82
CA PRO A 140 -4.63 -14.52 6.37
C PRO A 140 -3.17 -14.56 5.91
N MET A 141 -2.32 -13.71 6.51
CA MET A 141 -0.91 -13.59 6.14
C MET A 141 -0.12 -14.82 6.57
N ASN A 142 -0.33 -15.34 7.79
CA ASN A 142 0.38 -16.51 8.25
C ASN A 142 -0.05 -17.77 7.49
N VAL A 143 -1.35 -17.94 7.24
CA VAL A 143 -1.85 -19.02 6.38
C VAL A 143 -1.24 -18.93 4.98
N TYR A 144 -1.22 -17.73 4.39
CA TYR A 144 -0.57 -17.50 3.09
C TYR A 144 0.93 -17.86 3.13
N ASN A 145 1.67 -17.39 4.13
CA ASN A 145 3.09 -17.68 4.27
C ASN A 145 3.36 -19.18 4.41
N THR A 146 2.55 -19.90 5.18
CA THR A 146 2.62 -21.36 5.30
C THR A 146 2.33 -22.06 3.97
N LEU A 147 1.26 -21.69 3.27
CA LEU A 147 0.94 -22.28 1.96
C LEU A 147 2.06 -22.06 0.94
N MET A 148 2.66 -20.87 0.95
CA MET A 148 3.81 -20.56 0.10
C MET A 148 5.05 -21.37 0.46
N ALA A 149 5.34 -21.54 1.76
CA ALA A 149 6.45 -22.36 2.24
C ALA A 149 6.30 -23.84 1.86
N LEU A 150 5.06 -24.33 1.77
CA LEU A 150 4.72 -25.70 1.36
C LEU A 150 4.63 -25.89 -0.16
N GLY A 151 4.93 -24.85 -0.96
CA GLY A 151 4.87 -24.95 -2.42
C GLY A 151 3.46 -24.94 -3.03
N LEU A 152 2.42 -24.66 -2.23
CA LEU A 152 1.01 -24.63 -2.64
C LEU A 152 0.60 -23.28 -3.27
N GLY A 153 1.55 -22.56 -3.87
CA GLY A 153 1.35 -21.21 -4.41
C GLY A 153 0.39 -21.12 -5.61
N SER A 154 -0.04 -22.25 -6.19
CA SER A 154 -1.04 -22.30 -7.26
C SER A 154 -2.46 -21.97 -6.77
N LEU A 155 -2.76 -22.12 -5.47
CA LEU A 155 -4.03 -21.71 -4.84
C LEU A 155 -4.20 -20.18 -4.72
N LYS A 156 -3.21 -19.41 -5.17
CA LYS A 156 -3.15 -17.94 -5.13
C LYS A 156 -4.33 -17.22 -5.79
N ARG A 157 -5.02 -17.83 -6.78
CA ARG A 157 -6.05 -17.15 -7.58
C ARG A 157 -7.38 -16.94 -6.86
N GLU A 158 -7.77 -17.81 -5.94
CA GLU A 158 -9.09 -17.72 -5.29
C GLU A 158 -9.13 -16.75 -4.10
N VAL A 159 -7.98 -16.51 -3.45
CA VAL A 159 -7.92 -15.68 -2.24
C VAL A 159 -7.83 -14.17 -2.54
N VAL A 160 -7.36 -13.77 -3.73
CA VAL A 160 -6.94 -12.38 -4.01
C VAL A 160 -7.91 -11.61 -4.93
N ARG A 161 -8.83 -12.27 -5.64
CA ARG A 161 -9.75 -11.61 -6.59
C ARG A 161 -11.21 -11.72 -6.15
N GLY A 162 -11.74 -10.63 -5.59
CA GLY A 162 -13.15 -10.19 -5.64
C GLY A 162 -14.24 -11.04 -4.96
N GLN A 163 -14.21 -12.37 -5.09
CA GLN A 163 -15.25 -13.27 -4.56
C GLN A 163 -14.88 -13.94 -3.22
N GLY A 164 -13.60 -13.94 -2.85
CA GLY A 164 -13.12 -14.53 -1.58
C GLY A 164 -13.31 -13.65 -0.34
N GLN A 165 -13.71 -12.38 -0.48
CA GLN A 165 -13.85 -11.49 0.69
C GLN A 165 -14.87 -12.00 1.71
N GLY A 166 -15.99 -12.60 1.24
CA GLY A 166 -17.00 -13.18 2.12
C GLY A 166 -16.47 -14.38 2.90
N LEU A 167 -15.81 -15.33 2.22
CA LEU A 167 -15.22 -16.51 2.87
C LEU A 167 -14.10 -16.12 3.86
N MET A 168 -13.27 -15.14 3.50
CA MET A 168 -12.20 -14.64 4.37
C MET A 168 -12.76 -13.98 5.65
N LYS A 169 -13.85 -13.20 5.55
CA LYS A 169 -14.53 -12.62 6.72
C LYS A 169 -15.20 -13.69 7.61
N THR A 170 -15.64 -14.80 7.02
CA THR A 170 -16.19 -15.93 7.78
C THR A 170 -15.09 -16.68 8.54
N LEU A 171 -13.91 -16.86 7.93
CA LEU A 171 -12.82 -17.63 8.50
C LEU A 171 -11.92 -16.83 9.46
N PHE A 172 -11.76 -15.53 9.22
CA PHE A 172 -10.85 -14.67 9.96
C PHE A 172 -11.58 -13.55 10.69
N LEU A 173 -10.94 -12.99 11.72
CA LEU A 173 -11.42 -11.82 12.44
C LEU A 173 -11.51 -10.62 11.47
N SER A 174 -12.62 -9.90 11.53
CA SER A 174 -12.93 -8.80 10.62
C SER A 174 -13.66 -7.66 11.33
N PHE A 175 -13.89 -6.54 10.63
CA PHE A 175 -14.73 -5.44 11.13
C PHE A 175 -16.17 -5.86 11.44
N ASP A 176 -16.66 -6.98 10.87
CA ASP A 176 -17.99 -7.51 11.16
C ASP A 176 -18.05 -8.15 12.56
N ASP A 177 -16.90 -8.50 13.13
CA ASP A 177 -16.75 -9.06 14.47
C ASP A 177 -16.50 -7.98 15.55
N VAL A 178 -16.41 -6.69 15.18
CA VAL A 178 -16.19 -5.57 16.11
C VAL A 178 -17.49 -5.18 16.82
N ASP A 179 -17.42 -5.01 18.14
CA ASP A 179 -18.49 -4.43 18.94
C ASP A 179 -18.40 -2.90 18.90
N TRP A 180 -19.07 -2.30 17.91
CA TRP A 180 -19.03 -0.85 17.73
C TRP A 180 -19.63 -0.07 18.90
N SER A 181 -20.60 -0.64 19.62
CA SER A 181 -21.21 0.03 20.79
C SER A 181 -20.24 0.18 21.97
N ARG A 182 -19.16 -0.60 21.99
CA ARG A 182 -18.13 -0.60 23.04
C ARG A 182 -16.75 -0.21 22.52
N THR A 183 -16.62 0.09 21.24
CA THR A 183 -15.35 0.48 20.61
C THR A 183 -15.22 2.00 20.66
N LYS A 184 -14.25 2.50 21.43
CA LYS A 184 -13.97 3.94 21.58
C LYS A 184 -13.15 4.50 20.43
N ALA A 185 -12.20 3.72 19.91
CA ALA A 185 -11.33 4.15 18.84
C ALA A 185 -11.03 3.03 17.84
N TYR A 186 -10.80 3.40 16.58
CA TYR A 186 -10.56 2.45 15.48
C TYR A 186 -9.71 3.08 14.37
N SER A 187 -9.01 2.24 13.60
CA SER A 187 -8.24 2.65 12.43
C SER A 187 -8.81 2.01 11.17
N LEU A 188 -8.96 2.79 10.10
CA LEU A 188 -9.44 2.31 8.79
C LEU A 188 -8.32 2.18 7.74
N GLY A 189 -7.07 2.47 8.10
CA GLY A 189 -5.92 2.37 7.21
C GLY A 189 -5.86 3.46 6.12
N ASN A 190 -4.70 3.54 5.47
CA ASN A 190 -4.31 4.47 4.39
C ASN A 190 -4.18 5.96 4.75
N VAL A 191 -5.13 6.61 5.43
CA VAL A 191 -5.02 8.03 5.81
C VAL A 191 -5.82 8.31 7.08
N GLY A 192 -5.15 8.75 8.15
CA GLY A 192 -5.72 8.92 9.49
C GLY A 192 -5.47 7.70 10.38
N GLN A 193 -4.66 7.87 11.42
CA GLN A 193 -4.13 6.72 12.17
C GLN A 193 -5.14 6.16 13.18
N ILE A 194 -5.93 7.02 13.82
CA ILE A 194 -6.92 6.64 14.83
C ILE A 194 -8.13 7.57 14.70
N ARG A 195 -9.33 6.99 14.66
CA ARG A 195 -10.62 7.68 14.70
C ARG A 195 -11.30 7.39 16.02
N ILE A 196 -11.93 8.41 16.59
CA ILE A 196 -12.77 8.27 17.80
C ILE A 196 -14.22 8.01 17.37
N ASN A 197 -14.87 7.03 18.00
CA ASN A 197 -16.25 6.62 17.72
C ASN A 197 -17.23 7.49 18.53
N VAL A 198 -17.52 8.68 18.03
CA VAL A 198 -18.21 9.76 18.75
C VAL A 198 -19.73 9.59 18.68
N ALA A 199 -20.37 9.67 19.85
CA ALA A 199 -21.82 9.62 19.99
C ALA A 199 -22.50 10.70 19.13
N GLY A 200 -23.49 10.28 18.33
CA GLY A 200 -24.24 11.14 17.42
C GLY A 200 -23.51 11.54 16.13
N ARG A 201 -22.23 11.17 15.94
CA ARG A 201 -21.53 11.29 14.65
C ARG A 201 -21.44 9.95 13.94
N GLU A 202 -21.00 8.92 14.65
CA GLU A 202 -20.96 7.55 14.15
C GLU A 202 -22.27 6.80 14.49
N PRO A 203 -22.75 5.85 13.65
CA PRO A 203 -24.01 5.14 13.89
C PRO A 203 -24.12 4.41 15.24
N PHE A 204 -22.99 3.98 15.78
CA PHE A 204 -22.87 3.30 17.08
C PHE A 204 -21.86 4.02 17.99
N GLY A 205 -21.73 5.34 17.82
CA GLY A 205 -20.82 6.16 18.61
C GLY A 205 -21.06 6.03 20.11
N CYS A 206 -20.01 5.76 20.87
CA CYS A 206 -20.07 5.56 22.32
C CYS A 206 -19.25 6.56 23.14
N VAL A 207 -18.42 7.38 22.49
CA VAL A 207 -17.63 8.43 23.15
C VAL A 207 -18.40 9.74 23.15
N ALA A 208 -18.64 10.32 24.33
CA ALA A 208 -19.31 11.62 24.43
C ALA A 208 -18.40 12.76 23.94
N ARG A 209 -18.98 13.85 23.45
CA ARG A 209 -18.23 15.09 23.18
C ARG A 209 -17.85 15.77 24.50
N GLY A 210 -16.67 16.36 24.59
CA GLY A 210 -16.15 17.02 25.80
C GLY A 210 -14.89 16.34 26.33
N GLU A 211 -14.73 16.25 27.64
CA GLU A 211 -13.54 15.68 28.32
C GLU A 211 -13.22 14.23 27.92
N GLU A 212 -14.20 13.43 27.49
CA GLU A 212 -13.93 12.06 27.00
C GLU A 212 -13.34 12.04 25.57
N TYR A 213 -13.53 13.11 24.80
CA TYR A 213 -13.09 13.22 23.40
C TYR A 213 -11.75 13.97 23.24
N GLU A 214 -11.51 14.98 24.08
CA GLU A 214 -10.28 15.81 24.09
C GLU A 214 -9.10 15.08 24.76
#